data_AF-A0A2W4TFI8-F1
#
_entry.id   AF-A0A2W4TFI8-F1
#
_cell.length_a   1.000
_cell.length_b   1.000
_cell.length_c   1.000
_cell.angle_alpha   90.00
_cell.angle_beta   90.00
_cell.angle_gamma   90.00
#
_symmetry.space_group_name_H-M   'P 1'
#
loop_
_entity.id
_entity.type
_entity.pdbx_description
1 polymer ?
#
loop_
_entity_poly.entity_id
_entity_poly.type
_entity_poly.pdbx_seq_one_letter_code
_entity_poly.pdbx_strand_id
1 'polypeptide(L)'
;MAGALLAASAVATLIKPDRPAWGLLAVSVACFILTGLRSGEVAATPFVNDVFRTASLSSSIATLAVWSGTALLLLPAIPGLWRSRQVGAAQATFGATWLALVAAAIFRAEPVPVIAYGGSAIVGYLLSTLALPGRAAPSRPPASATGPQTTKTFTTRNDCVDRFAKPVALQASLLRSLPVAFAFALVACGQVTEPEGATAEVTLPSANTGLSSARIEVPKVEQVGVWQPGSDGEQVPLWPADVALAKPDSGDRPEATGNGSPTVGGRKWHWATYVTRPTLTIYRPRSQNTGAAMLVLPGGGFYAVAMDLEGTEICDWVVQQGMTCAVLKYRTPQVWPQENGRQRRPEVLLGLEDAQRAMSLLRQRASTYGIDPQKIGVVGFSAGAYLVANMSNTVERTYPRTDAADEQSSRPDFAIVAYTARMLDNSKGRNNLELQTWVQISAQAPPTLIIHAMDDPVDDIRQPMAYALALSDAGVSVDMRLYGKGGHAFGMRPTDDLITRDWPAQARDWLFSIGMLSPP
;
A
#
# COMPACT_ATOMS: atom_id res chain seq x y z
N MET A 1 -3.64 25.30 2.84
CA MET A 1 -4.07 26.18 1.73
C MET A 1 -4.96 27.33 2.19
N ALA A 2 -6.09 27.10 2.86
CA ALA A 2 -6.96 28.18 3.34
C ALA A 2 -6.23 29.23 4.21
N GLY A 3 -5.31 28.81 5.09
CA GLY A 3 -4.49 29.73 5.88
C GLY A 3 -3.51 30.58 5.06
N ALA A 4 -3.00 30.05 3.94
CA ALA A 4 -2.11 30.79 3.05
C ALA A 4 -2.88 31.86 2.26
N LEU A 5 -4.09 31.53 1.80
CA LEU A 5 -5.01 32.48 1.15
C LEU A 5 -5.43 33.60 2.11
N LEU A 6 -5.70 33.27 3.38
CA LEU A 6 -5.99 34.24 4.43
C LEU A 6 -4.81 35.20 4.67
N ALA A 7 -3.59 34.67 4.81
CA ALA A 7 -2.40 35.51 4.99
C ALA A 7 -2.14 36.44 3.79
N ALA A 8 -2.29 35.90 2.57
CA ALA A 8 -2.14 36.66 1.33
C ALA A 8 -3.15 37.81 1.22
N SER A 9 -4.44 37.51 1.43
CA SER A 9 -5.51 38.51 1.33
C SER A 9 -5.44 39.56 2.44
N ALA A 10 -5.00 39.19 3.65
CA ALA A 10 -4.77 40.14 4.75
C ALA A 10 -3.67 41.15 4.40
N VAL A 11 -2.53 40.69 3.89
CA VAL A 11 -1.42 41.57 3.47
C VAL A 11 -1.82 42.44 2.28
N ALA A 12 -2.52 41.89 1.29
CA ALA A 12 -3.03 42.67 0.17
C ALA A 12 -3.99 43.79 0.63
N THR A 13 -4.88 43.49 1.59
CA THR A 13 -5.84 44.46 2.14
C THR A 13 -5.15 45.54 2.97
N LEU A 14 -4.12 45.20 3.74
CA LEU A 14 -3.33 46.19 4.49
C LEU A 14 -2.58 47.16 3.58
N ILE A 15 -2.12 46.68 2.41
CA ILE A 15 -1.37 47.51 1.46
C ILE A 15 -2.31 48.36 0.60
N LYS A 16 -3.46 47.82 0.20
CA LYS A 16 -4.48 48.52 -0.59
C LYS A 16 -5.89 48.21 -0.06
N PRO A 17 -6.39 48.96 0.92
CA PRO A 17 -7.70 48.71 1.53
C PRO A 17 -8.81 49.25 0.63
N ASP A 18 -9.13 48.55 -0.45
CA ASP A 18 -10.28 48.82 -1.30
C ASP A 18 -11.40 47.79 -1.08
N ARG A 19 -12.62 48.10 -1.57
CA ARG A 19 -13.78 47.22 -1.44
C ARG A 19 -13.54 45.77 -1.91
N PRO A 20 -12.87 45.51 -3.06
CA PRO A 20 -12.60 44.13 -3.47
C PRO A 20 -11.59 43.44 -2.55
N ALA A 21 -10.58 44.13 -2.01
CA ALA A 21 -9.64 43.53 -1.05
C ALA A 21 -10.34 43.09 0.24
N TRP A 22 -11.22 43.93 0.80
CA TRP A 22 -12.03 43.58 1.97
C TRP A 22 -12.99 42.40 1.69
N GLY A 23 -13.58 42.34 0.50
CA GLY A 23 -14.41 41.21 0.09
C GLY A 23 -13.62 39.90 0.01
N LEU A 24 -12.43 39.92 -0.59
CA LEU A 24 -11.55 38.76 -0.67
C LEU A 24 -11.07 38.28 0.71
N LEU A 25 -10.75 39.21 1.62
CA LEU A 25 -10.37 38.89 2.98
C LEU A 25 -11.52 38.21 3.74
N ALA A 26 -12.74 38.73 3.64
CA ALA A 26 -13.92 38.15 4.28
C ALA A 26 -14.19 36.71 3.80
N VAL A 27 -14.10 36.46 2.49
CA VAL A 27 -14.22 35.11 1.90
C VAL A 27 -13.11 34.19 2.41
N SER A 28 -11.87 34.70 2.48
CA SER A 28 -10.72 33.91 2.94
C SER A 28 -10.82 33.53 4.42
N VAL A 29 -11.34 34.43 5.26
CA VAL A 29 -11.67 34.15 6.67
C VAL A 29 -12.74 33.06 6.78
N ALA A 30 -13.83 33.17 6.01
CA ALA A 30 -14.90 32.17 6.00
C ALA A 30 -14.38 30.79 5.57
N CYS A 31 -13.59 30.72 4.49
CA CYS A 31 -12.96 29.47 4.03
C CYS A 31 -12.01 28.88 5.08
N PHE A 32 -11.24 29.71 5.80
CA PHE A 32 -10.35 29.24 6.87
C PHE A 32 -11.13 28.65 8.04
N ILE A 33 -12.19 29.32 8.49
CA ILE A 33 -13.08 28.83 9.56
C ILE A 33 -13.74 27.51 9.14
N LEU A 34 -14.35 27.46 7.95
CA LEU A 34 -15.00 26.25 7.43
C LEU A 34 -14.02 25.08 7.27
N THR A 35 -12.78 25.35 6.88
CA THR A 35 -11.72 24.32 6.80
C THR A 35 -11.33 23.83 8.20
N GLY A 36 -11.22 24.73 9.18
CA GLY A 36 -10.92 24.37 10.56
C GLY A 36 -12.02 23.57 11.25
N LEU A 37 -13.28 23.73 10.81
CA LEU A 37 -14.42 22.94 11.29
C LEU A 37 -14.53 21.54 10.64
N ARG A 38 -13.78 21.28 9.56
CA ARG A 38 -13.71 19.96 8.91
C ARG A 38 -12.44 19.24 9.35
N SER A 39 -12.53 18.38 10.38
CA SER A 39 -11.45 17.46 10.74
C SER A 39 -11.37 16.33 9.71
N GLY A 40 -10.39 16.38 8.81
CA GLY A 40 -10.05 15.24 7.96
C GLY A 40 -9.07 14.34 8.68
N GLU A 41 -9.50 13.16 9.12
CA GLU A 41 -8.62 12.15 9.71
C GLU A 41 -7.89 11.38 8.61
N VAL A 42 -6.78 11.93 8.11
CA VAL A 42 -5.82 11.17 7.31
C VAL A 42 -4.53 11.12 8.10
N ALA A 43 -4.05 9.91 8.38
CA ALA A 43 -2.83 9.70 9.15
C ALA A 43 -1.63 10.42 8.49
N ALA A 44 -0.79 11.03 9.32
CA ALA A 44 0.33 11.82 8.84
C ALA A 44 1.37 10.94 8.12
N THR A 45 1.62 11.22 6.83
CA THR A 45 2.69 10.55 6.09
C THR A 45 4.05 11.13 6.50
N PRO A 46 5.01 10.31 6.96
CA PRO A 46 6.36 10.78 7.31
C PRO A 46 7.03 11.48 6.11
N PHE A 47 7.84 12.52 6.38
CA PHE A 47 8.46 13.39 5.37
C PHE A 47 7.49 14.26 4.53
N VAL A 48 6.18 14.15 4.75
CA VAL A 48 5.15 14.95 4.07
C VAL A 48 4.49 15.91 5.05
N ASN A 49 4.01 15.39 6.18
CA ASN A 49 3.20 16.17 7.14
C ASN A 49 4.03 16.69 8.33
N ASP A 50 5.17 16.04 8.59
CA ASP A 50 6.08 16.35 9.70
C ASP A 50 7.50 16.59 9.17
N VAL A 51 7.66 17.24 8.02
CA VAL A 51 8.94 17.24 7.30
C VAL A 51 10.10 17.83 8.10
N PHE A 52 9.89 18.91 8.87
CA PHE A 52 10.94 19.49 9.72
C PHE A 52 11.33 18.55 10.87
N ARG A 53 10.33 17.93 11.51
CA ARG A 53 10.54 16.98 12.60
C ARG A 53 11.21 15.71 12.10
N THR A 54 10.71 15.14 11.02
CA THR A 54 11.24 13.93 10.40
C THR A 54 12.67 14.15 9.90
N ALA A 55 12.96 15.31 9.28
CA ALA A 55 14.31 15.68 8.87
C ALA A 55 15.26 15.87 10.07
N SER A 56 14.77 16.49 11.16
CA SER A 56 15.52 16.64 12.42
C SER A 56 15.87 15.31 13.09
N LEU A 57 14.98 14.31 12.95
CA LEU A 57 15.19 12.97 13.48
C LEU A 57 16.00 12.08 12.53
N SER A 58 16.08 12.40 11.23
CA SER A 58 16.80 11.58 10.25
C SER A 58 18.29 11.90 10.16
N SER A 59 18.67 13.18 9.99
CA SER A 59 20.09 13.59 9.97
C SER A 59 20.26 15.12 9.99
N SER A 60 21.41 15.60 10.43
CA SER A 60 21.76 17.02 10.38
C SER A 60 21.77 17.58 8.95
N ILE A 61 22.12 16.76 7.96
CA ILE A 61 22.13 17.14 6.53
C ILE A 61 20.68 17.28 6.02
N ALA A 62 19.80 16.34 6.33
CA ALA A 62 18.39 16.44 5.97
C ALA A 62 17.72 17.65 6.63
N THR A 63 18.06 17.92 7.89
CA THR A 63 17.64 19.11 8.63
C THR A 63 18.09 20.37 7.91
N LEU A 64 19.39 20.49 7.61
CA LEU A 64 19.95 21.64 6.91
C LEU A 64 19.30 21.82 5.53
N ALA A 65 19.07 20.74 4.79
CA ALA A 65 18.46 20.77 3.46
C ALA A 65 17.00 21.26 3.51
N VAL A 66 16.21 20.77 4.46
CA VAL A 66 14.81 21.20 4.64
C VAL A 66 14.73 22.67 5.07
N TRP A 67 15.56 23.10 6.03
CA TRP A 67 15.61 24.49 6.45
C TRP A 67 16.12 25.43 5.35
N SER A 68 17.17 25.04 4.63
CA SER A 68 17.74 25.85 3.53
C SER A 68 16.77 25.93 2.35
N GLY A 69 16.19 24.80 1.92
CA GLY A 69 15.19 24.77 0.86
C GLY A 69 13.96 25.62 1.19
N THR A 70 13.53 25.58 2.46
CA THR A 70 12.44 26.43 2.93
C THR A 70 12.80 27.92 2.92
N ALA A 71 14.01 28.27 3.35
CA ALA A 71 14.48 29.65 3.28
C ALA A 71 14.55 30.16 1.83
N LEU A 72 14.92 29.29 0.88
CA LEU A 72 14.97 29.63 -0.55
C LEU A 72 13.58 30.01 -1.12
N LEU A 73 12.49 29.41 -0.63
CA LEU A 73 11.12 29.71 -1.08
C LEU A 73 10.70 31.16 -0.79
N LEU A 74 11.36 31.82 0.17
CA LEU A 74 11.07 33.20 0.56
C LEU A 74 11.92 34.23 -0.19
N LEU A 75 12.99 33.82 -0.88
CA LEU A 75 13.90 34.73 -1.58
C LEU A 75 13.20 35.71 -2.54
N PRO A 76 12.19 35.30 -3.33
CA PRO A 76 11.51 36.21 -4.26
C PRO A 76 10.73 37.35 -3.58
N ALA A 77 10.43 37.21 -2.28
CA ALA A 77 9.75 38.23 -1.48
C ALA A 77 10.69 39.34 -0.98
N ILE A 78 11.99 39.05 -0.84
CA ILE A 78 12.99 39.95 -0.23
C ILE A 78 13.10 41.30 -0.95
N PRO A 79 13.16 41.37 -2.30
CA PRO A 79 13.27 42.66 -3.00
C PRO A 79 12.05 43.57 -2.81
N GLY A 80 10.89 43.01 -2.42
CA GLY A 80 9.66 43.77 -2.18
C GLY A 80 9.70 44.64 -0.93
N LEU A 81 10.58 44.32 0.03
CA LEU A 81 10.76 45.10 1.27
C LEU A 81 11.38 46.49 1.01
N TRP A 82 11.98 46.69 -0.17
CA TRP A 82 12.76 47.89 -0.53
C TRP A 82 12.20 48.64 -1.75
N ARG A 83 11.02 48.25 -2.24
CA ARG A 83 10.40 48.79 -3.47
C ARG A 83 9.16 49.64 -3.17
N SER A 84 8.72 50.41 -4.17
CA SER A 84 7.53 51.27 -4.07
C SER A 84 6.28 50.47 -3.68
N ARG A 85 5.33 51.13 -3.00
CA ARG A 85 4.13 50.53 -2.37
C ARG A 85 3.34 49.56 -3.28
N GLN A 86 3.29 49.79 -4.59
CA GLN A 86 2.58 48.93 -5.54
C GLN A 86 3.38 47.70 -5.99
N VAL A 87 4.69 47.82 -6.22
CA VAL A 87 5.53 46.68 -6.62
C VAL A 87 5.84 45.79 -5.42
N GLY A 88 5.99 46.38 -4.23
CA GLY A 88 6.13 45.68 -2.97
C GLY A 88 4.89 44.87 -2.59
N ALA A 89 3.69 45.24 -3.09
CA ALA A 89 2.44 44.56 -2.74
C ALA A 89 2.41 43.09 -3.22
N ALA A 90 2.79 42.84 -4.47
CA ALA A 90 2.81 41.48 -5.02
C ALA A 90 3.85 40.60 -4.32
N GLN A 91 5.02 41.17 -4.02
CA GLN A 91 6.12 40.46 -3.35
C GLN A 91 5.84 40.22 -1.86
N ALA A 92 5.19 41.17 -1.18
CA ALA A 92 4.74 41.00 0.21
C ALA A 92 3.61 39.97 0.32
N THR A 93 2.66 39.97 -0.63
CA THR A 93 1.59 38.97 -0.71
C THR A 93 2.16 37.57 -0.98
N PHE A 94 3.14 37.47 -1.90
CA PHE A 94 3.87 36.23 -2.18
C PHE A 94 4.60 35.71 -0.91
N GLY A 95 5.33 36.60 -0.22
CA GLY A 95 6.03 36.25 1.01
C GLY A 95 5.08 35.79 2.13
N ALA A 96 3.97 36.49 2.32
CA ALA A 96 2.95 36.12 3.31
C ALA A 96 2.32 34.75 3.03
N THR A 97 2.11 34.42 1.76
CA THR A 97 1.57 33.12 1.33
C THR A 97 2.52 31.99 1.71
N TRP A 98 3.80 32.12 1.37
CA TRP A 98 4.80 31.09 1.66
C TRP A 98 5.13 30.99 3.15
N LEU A 99 5.21 32.11 3.87
CA LEU A 99 5.39 32.11 5.33
C LEU A 99 4.25 31.36 6.05
N ALA A 100 3.00 31.57 5.64
CA ALA A 100 1.86 30.86 6.21
C ALA A 100 1.89 29.35 5.94
N LEU A 101 2.37 28.94 4.75
CA LEU A 101 2.57 27.53 4.43
C LEU A 101 3.71 26.92 5.26
N VAL A 102 4.84 27.62 5.39
CA VAL A 102 5.98 27.17 6.21
C VAL A 102 5.61 27.07 7.68
N ALA A 103 4.93 28.08 8.23
CA ALA A 103 4.45 28.05 9.60
C ALA A 103 3.48 26.87 9.82
N ALA A 104 2.59 26.60 8.87
CA ALA A 104 1.73 25.43 8.96
C ALA A 104 2.54 24.12 8.97
N ALA A 105 3.60 24.00 8.15
CA ALA A 105 4.47 22.82 8.11
C ALA A 105 5.34 22.64 9.37
N ILE A 106 5.59 23.71 10.12
CA ILE A 106 6.32 23.67 11.39
C ILE A 106 5.40 23.30 12.56
N PHE A 107 4.18 23.86 12.58
CA PHE A 107 3.30 23.79 13.75
C PHE A 107 2.14 22.78 13.65
N ARG A 108 1.80 22.28 12.45
CA ARG A 108 0.72 21.30 12.26
C ARG A 108 1.22 20.07 11.49
N ALA A 109 0.93 18.88 12.05
CA ALA A 109 1.18 17.57 11.43
C ALA A 109 0.15 17.22 10.32
N GLU A 110 -0.32 18.24 9.60
CA GLU A 110 -1.28 18.10 8.49
C GLU A 110 -0.51 18.03 7.16
N PRO A 111 -1.09 17.53 6.06
CA PRO A 111 -0.44 17.53 4.76
C PRO A 111 -0.21 18.95 4.27
N VAL A 112 1.01 19.45 4.51
CA VAL A 112 1.41 20.77 4.09
C VAL A 112 2.18 20.66 2.76
N PRO A 113 1.73 21.32 1.69
CA PRO A 113 2.33 21.20 0.35
C PRO A 113 3.72 21.82 0.18
N VAL A 114 4.43 22.11 1.28
CA VAL A 114 5.75 22.75 1.22
C VAL A 114 6.79 21.78 0.66
N ILE A 115 6.65 20.46 0.88
CA ILE A 115 7.67 19.48 0.44
C ILE A 115 7.09 18.24 -0.27
N ALA A 116 5.76 18.02 -0.31
CA ALA A 116 5.23 16.71 -0.69
C ALA A 116 4.17 16.64 -1.80
N TYR A 117 4.09 17.65 -2.68
CA TYR A 117 3.26 17.54 -3.90
C TYR A 117 4.07 17.82 -5.16
N GLY A 118 5.01 16.92 -5.46
CA GLY A 118 5.52 16.63 -6.81
C GLY A 118 5.96 17.81 -7.70
N GLY A 119 6.20 17.51 -8.97
CA GLY A 119 6.66 18.49 -9.96
C GLY A 119 5.69 19.67 -10.17
N SER A 120 4.40 19.54 -9.85
CA SER A 120 3.41 20.60 -10.01
C SER A 120 3.59 21.77 -9.04
N ALA A 121 4.00 21.53 -7.79
CA ALA A 121 4.31 22.60 -6.84
C ALA A 121 5.56 23.40 -7.26
N ILE A 122 6.57 22.70 -7.80
CA ILE A 122 7.80 23.33 -8.34
C ILE A 122 7.44 24.20 -9.57
N VAL A 123 6.65 23.66 -10.50
CA VAL A 123 6.17 24.42 -11.67
C VAL A 123 5.35 25.63 -11.24
N GLY A 124 4.43 25.48 -10.28
CA GLY A 124 3.63 26.57 -9.74
C GLY A 124 4.47 27.67 -9.07
N TYR A 125 5.49 27.29 -8.31
CA TYR A 125 6.46 28.23 -7.73
C TYR A 125 7.20 29.00 -8.83
N LEU A 126 7.78 28.31 -9.81
CA LEU A 126 8.51 28.94 -10.92
C LEU A 126 7.62 29.91 -11.70
N LEU A 127 6.41 29.49 -12.08
CA LEU A 127 5.45 30.36 -12.77
C LEU A 127 5.08 31.60 -11.94
N SER A 128 4.90 31.43 -10.62
CA SER A 128 4.60 32.55 -9.72
C SER A 128 5.78 33.52 -9.59
N THR A 129 7.01 33.02 -9.56
CA THR A 129 8.21 33.88 -9.54
C THR A 129 8.40 34.66 -10.84
N LEU A 130 8.07 34.05 -11.99
CA LEU A 130 8.10 34.72 -13.30
C LEU A 130 7.03 35.81 -13.43
N ALA A 131 5.91 35.66 -12.73
CA ALA A 131 4.83 36.64 -12.69
C ALA A 131 5.08 37.83 -11.74
N LEU A 132 6.13 37.79 -10.91
CA LEU A 132 6.48 38.91 -10.05
C LEU A 132 7.05 40.08 -10.87
N PRO A 133 6.70 41.34 -10.57
CA PRO A 133 7.19 42.47 -11.33
C PRO A 133 8.74 42.58 -11.27
N GLY A 134 9.38 42.52 -12.43
CA GLY A 134 10.83 42.70 -12.60
C GLY A 134 11.32 44.13 -12.33
N ARG A 135 12.65 44.34 -12.30
CA ARG A 135 13.28 45.68 -12.21
C ARG A 135 12.65 46.63 -13.22
N ALA A 136 12.14 47.78 -12.74
CA ALA A 136 11.78 48.88 -13.63
C ALA A 136 13.02 49.27 -14.46
N ALA A 137 12.87 49.34 -15.79
CA ALA A 137 13.87 49.95 -16.66
C ALA A 137 14.07 51.42 -16.25
N PRO A 138 15.30 51.97 -16.35
CA PRO A 138 15.55 53.37 -16.01
C PRO A 138 14.67 54.27 -16.88
N SER A 139 13.91 55.14 -16.23
CA SER A 139 13.07 56.16 -16.84
C SER A 139 13.91 57.06 -17.77
N ARG A 140 13.57 57.09 -19.05
CA ARG A 140 14.01 58.15 -19.98
C ARG A 140 13.55 59.51 -19.42
N PRO A 141 14.38 60.57 -19.47
CA PRO A 141 13.98 61.88 -18.94
C PRO A 141 12.83 62.47 -19.78
N PRO A 142 11.99 63.34 -19.19
CA PRO A 142 10.79 63.84 -19.85
C PRO A 142 11.16 64.79 -20.98
N ALA A 143 10.66 64.51 -22.18
CA ALA A 143 10.58 65.52 -23.23
C ALA A 143 9.51 66.55 -22.82
N SER A 144 9.92 67.81 -22.78
CA SER A 144 9.12 68.99 -22.50
C SER A 144 7.91 69.10 -23.43
N ALA A 145 6.73 69.31 -22.85
CA ALA A 145 5.51 69.65 -23.57
C ALA A 145 5.53 71.12 -24.02
N THR A 146 5.19 71.38 -25.28
CA THR A 146 4.53 72.62 -25.74
C THR A 146 3.62 72.31 -26.93
N GLY A 147 2.35 72.72 -26.86
CA GLY A 147 1.45 72.87 -28.02
C GLY A 147 0.07 72.19 -27.88
N PRO A 148 -1.05 72.86 -28.25
CA PRO A 148 -2.32 72.74 -27.52
C PRO A 148 -3.43 71.92 -28.22
N GLN A 149 -4.34 71.47 -27.36
CA GLN A 149 -5.76 71.12 -27.55
C GLN A 149 -6.33 70.96 -28.96
N THR A 150 -7.00 69.82 -29.19
CA THR A 150 -8.32 69.84 -29.85
C THR A 150 -9.22 68.72 -29.32
N THR A 151 -10.38 69.17 -28.86
CA THR A 151 -11.63 68.48 -28.50
C THR A 151 -12.02 67.26 -29.34
N LYS A 152 -12.62 66.25 -28.69
CA LYS A 152 -14.05 65.93 -28.85
C LYS A 152 -14.53 64.85 -27.87
N THR A 153 -15.68 65.15 -27.26
CA THR A 153 -16.49 64.34 -26.35
C THR A 153 -17.64 63.64 -27.11
N PHE A 154 -18.27 62.70 -26.41
CA PHE A 154 -19.58 62.04 -26.61
C PHE A 154 -19.64 60.66 -27.32
N THR A 155 -19.68 59.63 -26.45
CA THR A 155 -20.69 58.56 -26.34
C THR A 155 -21.77 58.44 -27.42
N THR A 156 -21.96 57.23 -27.98
CA THR A 156 -23.07 56.29 -27.66
C THR A 156 -23.04 55.00 -28.52
N ARG A 157 -23.10 53.87 -27.81
CA ARG A 157 -24.02 52.72 -28.01
C ARG A 157 -23.85 51.74 -29.20
N ASN A 158 -23.70 50.47 -28.78
CA ASN A 158 -24.03 49.17 -29.39
C ASN A 158 -22.96 48.42 -30.20
N ASP A 159 -22.56 47.31 -29.58
CA ASP A 159 -21.81 46.18 -30.12
C ASP A 159 -22.51 45.52 -31.31
N CYS A 160 -21.72 45.13 -32.30
CA CYS A 160 -21.40 43.73 -32.64
C CYS A 160 -21.40 43.49 -34.16
N VAL A 161 -20.41 42.70 -34.60
CA VAL A 161 -20.18 42.16 -35.95
C VAL A 161 -19.43 43.11 -36.92
N ASP A 162 -18.09 43.09 -36.85
CA ASP A 162 -17.20 42.90 -38.02
C ASP A 162 -15.75 43.28 -37.69
N ARG A 163 -14.92 42.27 -37.38
CA ARG A 163 -13.47 42.24 -37.69
C ARG A 163 -12.91 40.82 -37.52
N PHE A 164 -13.62 39.84 -38.08
CA PHE A 164 -13.04 38.58 -38.54
C PHE A 164 -12.63 38.76 -40.00
N ALA A 165 -11.35 39.04 -40.26
CA ALA A 165 -10.61 38.66 -41.47
C ALA A 165 -9.18 39.22 -41.40
N LYS A 166 -8.22 38.32 -41.15
CA LYS A 166 -6.80 38.41 -41.60
C LYS A 166 -6.77 38.35 -43.16
N PRO A 167 -5.64 38.23 -43.91
CA PRO A 167 -4.20 38.03 -43.58
C PRO A 167 -3.22 38.80 -44.50
N VAL A 168 -1.88 38.68 -44.34
CA VAL A 168 -0.91 37.92 -45.18
C VAL A 168 0.47 38.51 -44.83
N ALA A 169 1.65 37.89 -44.90
CA ALA A 169 2.21 36.54 -44.88
C ALA A 169 3.71 36.74 -45.17
N LEU A 170 4.58 35.95 -44.54
CA LEU A 170 5.87 35.40 -45.02
C LEU A 170 6.66 34.98 -43.75
N GLN A 171 7.18 33.77 -43.57
CA GLN A 171 7.33 32.65 -44.48
C GLN A 171 7.54 31.39 -43.61
N ALA A 172 6.65 30.42 -43.78
CA ALA A 172 6.89 29.02 -43.41
C ALA A 172 7.48 28.32 -44.65
N SER A 173 8.54 27.53 -44.48
CA SER A 173 8.91 26.46 -45.41
C SER A 173 10.12 25.72 -44.88
N LEU A 174 9.89 24.68 -44.08
CA LEU A 174 10.55 23.37 -44.23
C LEU A 174 9.86 22.39 -43.25
N LEU A 175 9.58 21.20 -43.78
CA LEU A 175 9.07 20.00 -43.10
C LEU A 175 7.54 19.88 -42.98
N ARG A 176 6.92 19.58 -44.12
CA ARG A 176 5.86 18.56 -44.23
C ARG A 176 6.26 17.52 -45.27
N SER A 177 6.47 16.28 -44.85
CA SER A 177 6.12 15.09 -45.65
C SER A 177 6.25 13.79 -44.84
N LEU A 178 5.09 13.12 -44.67
CA LEU A 178 4.82 11.69 -44.40
C LEU A 178 4.87 11.14 -42.95
N PRO A 179 4.03 10.13 -42.63
CA PRO A 179 3.19 10.11 -41.42
C PRO A 179 3.42 8.89 -40.51
N VAL A 180 3.07 8.98 -39.22
CA VAL A 180 2.61 7.91 -38.29
C VAL A 180 2.53 8.46 -36.85
N ALA A 181 1.51 8.01 -36.09
CA ALA A 181 1.24 8.17 -34.64
C ALA A 181 0.80 9.58 -34.18
N PHE A 182 -0.34 9.83 -33.51
CA PHE A 182 -1.20 9.03 -32.62
C PHE A 182 -0.44 8.25 -31.53
N ALA A 183 0.04 8.99 -30.51
CA ALA A 183 -0.20 8.74 -29.08
C ALA A 183 0.79 9.55 -28.20
N PHE A 184 0.33 9.88 -26.99
CA PHE A 184 1.08 10.36 -25.82
C PHE A 184 1.57 11.82 -25.75
N ALA A 185 0.96 12.57 -24.82
CA ALA A 185 1.62 13.55 -23.98
C ALA A 185 1.78 12.89 -22.57
N LEU A 186 2.82 12.08 -22.30
CA LEU A 186 4.23 12.40 -21.93
C LEU A 186 4.29 13.16 -20.58
N VAL A 187 4.68 12.59 -19.44
CA VAL A 187 5.80 11.66 -19.09
C VAL A 187 7.12 12.10 -19.70
N ALA A 188 7.91 12.83 -18.91
CA ALA A 188 9.33 13.00 -19.12
C ALA A 188 10.03 12.77 -17.77
N CYS A 189 10.62 11.58 -17.60
CA CYS A 189 11.85 11.38 -16.84
C CYS A 189 12.37 9.96 -17.13
N GLY A 190 13.27 9.87 -18.10
CA GLY A 190 14.16 8.75 -18.33
C GLY A 190 15.58 9.14 -17.89
N GLN A 191 16.31 8.16 -17.36
CA GLN A 191 17.57 8.26 -16.63
C GLN A 191 18.78 8.69 -17.49
N VAL A 192 19.96 8.87 -16.85
CA VAL A 192 21.19 8.06 -17.08
C VAL A 192 22.41 8.56 -16.26
N THR A 193 23.12 7.58 -15.68
CA THR A 193 24.55 7.43 -15.25
C THR A 193 25.15 8.03 -13.95
N GLU A 194 25.73 7.10 -13.19
CA GLU A 194 26.75 7.07 -12.10
C GLU A 194 28.14 7.70 -12.46
N PRO A 195 29.19 7.86 -11.58
CA PRO A 195 29.57 6.98 -10.45
C PRO A 195 30.33 7.54 -9.21
N GLU A 196 30.61 6.60 -8.28
CA GLU A 196 31.81 6.42 -7.41
C GLU A 196 32.05 7.26 -6.13
N GLY A 197 32.33 6.53 -5.03
CA GLY A 197 33.38 6.94 -4.08
C GLY A 197 33.12 6.80 -2.57
N ALA A 198 33.43 5.63 -2.02
CA ALA A 198 34.15 5.41 -0.74
C ALA A 198 33.65 6.01 0.61
N THR A 199 33.11 5.10 1.42
CA THR A 199 33.45 4.78 2.84
C THR A 199 33.85 5.88 3.84
N ALA A 200 33.08 5.98 4.93
CA ALA A 200 33.64 5.98 6.29
C ALA A 200 32.57 5.56 7.32
N GLU A 201 32.85 4.46 7.99
CA GLU A 201 32.15 3.93 9.15
C GLU A 201 32.49 4.80 10.37
N VAL A 202 31.49 5.33 11.07
CA VAL A 202 31.66 5.88 12.43
C VAL A 202 30.54 5.36 13.30
N THR A 203 30.94 4.43 14.17
CA THR A 203 30.13 3.86 15.24
C THR A 203 30.01 4.84 16.41
N LEU A 204 28.93 4.63 17.20
CA LEU A 204 28.63 5.08 18.58
C LEU A 204 27.47 6.11 18.66
N PRO A 205 26.68 6.15 19.77
CA PRO A 205 26.40 5.15 20.79
C PRO A 205 24.88 4.89 20.99
N SER A 206 24.57 3.78 21.66
CA SER A 206 23.21 3.38 22.04
C SER A 206 22.54 4.39 22.98
N ALA A 207 21.38 4.90 22.59
CA ALA A 207 20.49 5.67 23.44
C ALA A 207 19.10 5.01 23.47
N ASN A 208 18.88 4.25 24.54
CA ASN A 208 17.56 3.82 24.97
C ASN A 208 16.65 5.04 25.14
N THR A 209 15.66 5.18 24.27
CA THR A 209 14.46 5.99 24.55
C THR A 209 13.24 5.15 24.18
N GLY A 210 12.52 4.71 25.21
CA GLY A 210 11.28 3.97 25.07
C GLY A 210 10.21 4.86 24.44
N LEU A 211 9.80 4.49 23.23
CA LEU A 211 8.53 4.88 22.65
C LEU A 211 7.89 3.60 22.13
N SER A 212 7.01 3.06 22.96
CA SER A 212 6.06 2.00 22.61
C SER A 212 5.37 2.39 21.30
N SER A 213 5.51 1.57 20.26
CA SER A 213 4.67 1.65 19.08
C SER A 213 3.23 1.38 19.52
N ALA A 214 2.43 2.43 19.66
CA ALA A 214 1.01 2.28 19.92
C ALA A 214 0.40 1.51 18.75
N ARG A 215 0.19 0.20 18.93
CA ARG A 215 -0.70 -0.60 18.08
C ARG A 215 -2.02 0.14 18.03
N ILE A 216 -2.53 0.41 16.83
CA ILE A 216 -3.93 0.82 16.68
C ILE A 216 -4.77 -0.35 17.20
N GLU A 217 -5.27 -0.21 18.42
CA GLU A 217 -6.15 -1.19 19.04
C GLU A 217 -7.53 -0.98 18.42
N VAL A 218 -7.78 -1.68 17.31
CA VAL A 218 -9.13 -1.85 16.79
C VAL A 218 -9.95 -2.54 17.88
N PRO A 219 -11.08 -1.97 18.35
CA PRO A 219 -11.94 -2.65 19.30
C PRO A 219 -12.38 -3.98 18.68
N LYS A 220 -11.81 -5.09 19.17
CA LYS A 220 -12.28 -6.43 18.82
C LYS A 220 -13.67 -6.56 19.42
N VAL A 221 -14.70 -6.42 18.58
CA VAL A 221 -16.05 -6.88 18.95
C VAL A 221 -16.00 -8.40 18.91
N GLU A 222 -15.45 -8.98 19.97
CA GLU A 222 -15.28 -10.41 20.16
C GLU A 222 -16.41 -10.96 21.04
N GLN A 223 -16.88 -12.15 20.71
CA GLN A 223 -17.91 -12.87 21.43
C GLN A 223 -17.47 -14.32 21.60
N VAL A 224 -17.60 -14.85 22.83
CA VAL A 224 -17.34 -16.27 23.09
C VAL A 224 -18.27 -17.10 22.20
N GLY A 225 -17.69 -18.03 21.46
CA GLY A 225 -18.40 -18.82 20.47
C GLY A 225 -17.44 -19.63 19.61
N VAL A 226 -17.90 -20.80 19.18
CA VAL A 226 -17.16 -21.65 18.25
C VAL A 226 -17.65 -21.35 16.85
N TRP A 227 -16.74 -20.99 15.94
CA TRP A 227 -17.11 -20.82 14.54
C TRP A 227 -17.58 -22.14 13.94
N GLN A 228 -18.72 -22.08 13.24
CA GLN A 228 -19.33 -23.20 12.53
C GLN A 228 -19.49 -22.84 11.05
N PRO A 229 -19.33 -23.80 10.14
CA PRO A 229 -19.57 -23.56 8.73
C PRO A 229 -21.08 -23.41 8.44
N GLY A 230 -21.40 -22.86 7.27
CA GLY A 230 -22.75 -22.97 6.71
C GLY A 230 -23.12 -24.43 6.40
N SER A 231 -24.39 -24.67 6.04
CA SER A 231 -24.95 -26.01 5.81
C SER A 231 -24.28 -26.84 4.71
N ASP A 232 -23.52 -26.19 3.83
CA ASP A 232 -22.80 -26.82 2.72
C ASP A 232 -21.42 -27.38 3.12
N GLY A 233 -20.94 -27.05 4.33
CA GLY A 233 -19.64 -27.47 4.83
C GLY A 233 -19.74 -28.62 5.82
N GLU A 234 -18.97 -29.68 5.59
CA GLU A 234 -18.78 -30.78 6.55
C GLU A 234 -17.57 -30.49 7.43
N GLN A 235 -17.80 -30.12 8.70
CA GLN A 235 -16.71 -29.90 9.66
C GLN A 235 -16.34 -31.20 10.38
N VAL A 236 -15.04 -31.52 10.40
CA VAL A 236 -14.48 -32.66 11.11
C VAL A 236 -13.35 -32.22 12.06
N PRO A 237 -13.17 -32.90 13.21
CA PRO A 237 -12.01 -32.67 14.05
C PRO A 237 -10.72 -33.04 13.31
N LEU A 238 -9.68 -32.22 13.44
CA LEU A 238 -8.39 -32.47 12.80
C LEU A 238 -7.56 -33.54 13.53
N TRP A 239 -7.66 -33.54 14.86
CA TRP A 239 -6.94 -34.42 15.76
C TRP A 239 -7.91 -35.32 16.55
N PRO A 240 -7.55 -36.59 16.81
CA PRO A 240 -8.25 -37.43 17.77
C PRO A 240 -8.41 -36.75 19.14
N ALA A 241 -9.53 -36.97 19.82
CA ALA A 241 -9.88 -36.25 21.04
C ALA A 241 -8.92 -36.49 22.21
N ASP A 242 -8.29 -37.66 22.24
CA ASP A 242 -7.34 -38.15 23.24
C ASP A 242 -5.90 -37.66 23.00
N VAL A 243 -5.61 -37.08 21.83
CA VAL A 243 -4.29 -36.54 21.51
C VAL A 243 -4.11 -35.19 22.19
N ALA A 244 -3.13 -35.14 23.10
CA ALA A 244 -2.69 -33.92 23.75
C ALA A 244 -1.98 -33.02 22.74
N LEU A 245 -2.50 -31.80 22.57
CA LEU A 245 -1.93 -30.81 21.67
C LEU A 245 -1.19 -29.74 22.47
N ALA A 246 -0.09 -29.23 21.91
CA ALA A 246 0.53 -28.01 22.42
C ALA A 246 -0.51 -26.88 22.43
N LYS A 247 -0.64 -26.24 23.59
CA LYS A 247 -1.64 -25.19 23.81
C LYS A 247 -1.21 -23.90 23.10
N PRO A 248 -2.15 -23.15 22.51
CA PRO A 248 -1.92 -21.76 22.13
C PRO A 248 -1.56 -20.90 23.36
N ASP A 249 -1.02 -19.71 23.14
CA ASP A 249 -0.60 -18.81 24.23
C ASP A 249 -1.76 -18.31 25.11
N SER A 250 -2.99 -18.54 24.66
CA SER A 250 -4.20 -18.27 25.44
C SER A 250 -4.50 -19.30 26.52
N GLY A 251 -3.74 -20.41 26.58
CA GLY A 251 -4.05 -21.53 27.47
C GLY A 251 -5.44 -22.10 27.19
N ASP A 252 -6.25 -22.23 28.23
CA ASP A 252 -7.59 -22.85 28.19
C ASP A 252 -8.73 -21.84 27.93
N ARG A 253 -8.41 -20.67 27.36
CA ARG A 253 -9.43 -19.69 26.99
C ARG A 253 -10.43 -20.29 25.99
N PRO A 254 -11.75 -20.09 26.17
CA PRO A 254 -12.75 -20.52 25.20
C PRO A 254 -12.54 -19.86 23.83
N GLU A 255 -12.88 -20.58 22.76
CA GLU A 255 -12.91 -20.03 21.40
C GLU A 255 -13.81 -18.79 21.38
N ALA A 256 -13.37 -17.78 20.63
CA ALA A 256 -14.15 -16.58 20.37
C ALA A 256 -14.21 -16.29 18.88
N THR A 257 -15.30 -15.63 18.49
CA THR A 257 -15.52 -15.14 17.14
C THR A 257 -15.72 -13.64 17.14
N GLY A 258 -15.52 -13.01 15.99
CA GLY A 258 -15.72 -11.59 15.86
C GLY A 258 -15.61 -11.14 14.43
N ASN A 259 -15.72 -9.82 14.23
CA ASN A 259 -15.57 -9.23 12.91
C ASN A 259 -14.33 -8.35 12.86
N GLY A 260 -13.58 -8.47 11.78
CA GLY A 260 -12.41 -7.65 11.51
C GLY A 260 -12.78 -6.32 10.88
N SER A 261 -11.81 -5.41 10.93
CA SER A 261 -11.87 -4.12 10.27
C SER A 261 -10.47 -3.75 9.74
N PRO A 262 -10.37 -2.98 8.65
CA PRO A 262 -11.46 -2.37 7.88
C PRO A 262 -12.28 -3.40 7.08
N THR A 263 -13.40 -2.94 6.50
CA THR A 263 -14.19 -3.75 5.57
C THR A 263 -13.42 -4.00 4.28
N VAL A 264 -13.61 -5.17 3.68
CA VAL A 264 -13.07 -5.51 2.35
C VAL A 264 -14.24 -5.75 1.40
N GLY A 265 -14.21 -5.14 0.22
CA GLY A 265 -15.33 -5.19 -0.73
C GLY A 265 -16.67 -4.73 -0.10
N GLY A 266 -16.63 -3.71 0.75
CA GLY A 266 -17.82 -3.16 1.43
C GLY A 266 -18.40 -4.02 2.55
N ARG A 267 -17.80 -5.16 2.90
CA ARG A 267 -18.29 -6.08 3.94
C ARG A 267 -17.26 -6.28 5.04
N LYS A 268 -17.73 -6.43 6.28
CA LYS A 268 -16.88 -6.93 7.38
C LYS A 268 -16.49 -8.37 7.08
N TRP A 269 -15.34 -8.79 7.58
CA TRP A 269 -14.88 -10.17 7.52
C TRP A 269 -14.95 -10.78 8.92
N HIS A 270 -15.21 -12.07 9.01
CA HIS A 270 -15.43 -12.81 10.23
C HIS A 270 -14.21 -13.67 10.56
N TRP A 271 -13.88 -13.76 11.84
CA TRP A 271 -12.72 -14.52 12.30
C TRP A 271 -13.04 -15.36 13.53
N ALA A 272 -12.22 -16.40 13.72
CA ALA A 272 -12.17 -17.21 14.94
C ALA A 272 -10.80 -17.05 15.61
N THR A 273 -10.74 -17.08 16.94
CA THR A 273 -9.50 -16.98 17.73
C THR A 273 -9.64 -17.82 19.00
N TYR A 274 -8.55 -18.02 19.74
CA TYR A 274 -8.49 -18.95 20.89
C TYR A 274 -8.88 -20.39 20.49
N VAL A 275 -8.51 -20.77 19.26
CA VAL A 275 -8.72 -22.12 18.74
C VAL A 275 -7.69 -23.04 19.39
N THR A 276 -8.15 -23.90 20.28
CA THR A 276 -7.32 -24.92 20.95
C THR A 276 -7.47 -26.30 20.31
N ARG A 277 -8.63 -26.57 19.69
CA ARG A 277 -8.93 -27.79 18.94
C ARG A 277 -9.24 -27.42 17.48
N PRO A 278 -8.28 -27.61 16.56
CA PRO A 278 -8.44 -27.21 15.19
C PRO A 278 -9.38 -28.16 14.44
N THR A 279 -10.04 -27.62 13.42
CA THR A 279 -11.04 -28.33 12.62
C THR A 279 -10.76 -28.15 11.14
N LEU A 280 -11.10 -29.16 10.36
CA LEU A 280 -11.10 -29.10 8.90
C LEU A 280 -12.55 -29.05 8.41
N THR A 281 -12.89 -28.08 7.56
CA THR A 281 -14.23 -27.98 6.97
C THR A 281 -14.16 -28.27 5.48
N ILE A 282 -14.88 -29.28 5.01
CA ILE A 282 -14.83 -29.78 3.63
C ILE A 282 -16.07 -29.28 2.87
N TYR A 283 -15.84 -28.73 1.68
CA TYR A 283 -16.85 -28.30 0.71
C TYR A 283 -16.64 -29.07 -0.58
N ARG A 284 -17.66 -29.80 -1.02
CA ARG A 284 -17.61 -30.63 -2.24
C ARG A 284 -18.31 -29.92 -3.40
N PRO A 285 -17.78 -30.03 -4.63
CA PRO A 285 -18.46 -29.50 -5.80
C PRO A 285 -19.78 -30.26 -6.03
N ARG A 286 -20.85 -29.54 -6.38
CA ARG A 286 -22.20 -30.12 -6.52
C ARG A 286 -22.45 -30.82 -7.85
N SER A 287 -21.68 -30.49 -8.89
CA SER A 287 -21.89 -31.00 -10.26
C SER A 287 -20.64 -31.69 -10.81
N GLN A 288 -19.65 -30.91 -11.24
CA GLN A 288 -18.41 -31.41 -11.82
C GLN A 288 -17.36 -31.58 -10.72
N ASN A 289 -16.81 -32.78 -10.59
CA ASN A 289 -15.66 -33.05 -9.72
C ASN A 289 -14.45 -33.41 -10.59
N THR A 290 -13.41 -32.58 -10.54
CA THR A 290 -12.16 -32.77 -11.30
C THR A 290 -11.23 -33.79 -10.65
N GLY A 291 -11.55 -34.25 -9.44
CA GLY A 291 -10.66 -35.03 -8.58
C GLY A 291 -9.60 -34.19 -7.88
N ALA A 292 -9.41 -32.91 -8.25
CA ALA A 292 -8.45 -32.06 -7.58
C ALA A 292 -9.04 -31.46 -6.30
N ALA A 293 -8.16 -31.17 -5.34
CA ALA A 293 -8.53 -30.55 -4.08
C ALA A 293 -7.61 -29.39 -3.70
N MET A 294 -8.14 -28.44 -2.93
CA MET A 294 -7.38 -27.30 -2.40
C MET A 294 -7.65 -27.14 -0.91
N LEU A 295 -6.57 -27.27 -0.12
CA LEU A 295 -6.55 -26.90 1.28
C LEU A 295 -6.33 -25.38 1.41
N VAL A 296 -7.25 -24.69 2.07
CA VAL A 296 -7.21 -23.25 2.32
C VAL A 296 -6.68 -23.02 3.73
N LEU A 297 -5.59 -22.24 3.83
CA LEU A 297 -4.99 -21.77 5.07
C LEU A 297 -5.25 -20.26 5.21
N PRO A 298 -6.28 -19.84 5.96
CA PRO A 298 -6.58 -18.42 6.12
C PRO A 298 -5.46 -17.70 6.90
N GLY A 299 -5.37 -16.39 6.73
CA GLY A 299 -4.50 -15.52 7.52
C GLY A 299 -5.12 -15.12 8.86
N GLY A 300 -4.62 -14.01 9.41
CA GLY A 300 -4.99 -13.51 10.75
C GLY A 300 -3.81 -13.36 11.71
N GLY A 301 -2.58 -13.31 11.17
CA GLY A 301 -1.37 -12.93 11.91
C GLY A 301 -0.97 -13.90 13.02
N PHE A 302 -1.41 -15.16 12.95
CA PHE A 302 -1.35 -16.14 14.06
C PHE A 302 -2.13 -15.72 15.31
N TYR A 303 -2.90 -14.64 15.28
CA TYR A 303 -3.76 -14.24 16.39
C TYR A 303 -5.19 -14.74 16.21
N ALA A 304 -5.65 -14.86 14.98
CA ALA A 304 -6.97 -15.33 14.61
C ALA A 304 -6.89 -16.05 13.26
N VAL A 305 -8.00 -16.64 12.83
CA VAL A 305 -8.19 -17.25 11.51
C VAL A 305 -9.32 -16.51 10.82
N ALA A 306 -9.05 -15.88 9.67
CA ALA A 306 -10.03 -15.14 8.87
C ALA A 306 -10.96 -16.10 8.11
N MET A 307 -12.02 -16.58 8.77
CA MET A 307 -12.81 -17.73 8.34
C MET A 307 -13.60 -17.50 7.06
N ASP A 308 -14.08 -16.28 6.77
CA ASP A 308 -14.82 -15.99 5.53
C ASP A 308 -13.89 -15.51 4.40
N LEU A 309 -13.30 -14.33 4.55
CA LEU A 309 -12.54 -13.58 3.53
C LEU A 309 -11.41 -14.38 2.89
N GLU A 310 -10.70 -15.17 3.70
CA GLU A 310 -9.55 -15.98 3.29
C GLU A 310 -9.81 -17.49 3.51
N GLY A 311 -11.07 -17.86 3.78
CA GLY A 311 -11.51 -19.21 4.08
C GLY A 311 -12.68 -19.63 3.20
N THR A 312 -13.92 -19.52 3.69
CA THR A 312 -15.10 -20.04 2.98
C THR A 312 -15.35 -19.35 1.64
N GLU A 313 -15.09 -18.04 1.52
CA GLU A 313 -15.22 -17.34 0.23
C GLU A 313 -14.17 -17.82 -0.79
N ILE A 314 -13.02 -18.32 -0.31
CA ILE A 314 -12.05 -19.00 -1.16
C ILE A 314 -12.63 -20.32 -1.63
N CYS A 315 -13.21 -21.10 -0.71
CA CYS A 315 -13.86 -22.36 -1.07
C CYS A 315 -15.02 -22.22 -2.04
N ASP A 316 -15.81 -21.15 -1.95
CA ASP A 316 -16.88 -20.88 -2.92
C ASP A 316 -16.34 -20.81 -4.36
N TRP A 317 -15.18 -20.18 -4.55
CA TRP A 317 -14.52 -20.14 -5.86
C TRP A 317 -13.89 -21.49 -6.23
N VAL A 318 -13.23 -22.18 -5.29
CA VAL A 318 -12.62 -23.50 -5.52
C VAL A 318 -13.65 -24.51 -6.02
N VAL A 319 -14.80 -24.60 -5.34
CA VAL A 319 -15.86 -25.53 -5.74
C VAL A 319 -16.49 -25.17 -7.08
N GLN A 320 -16.51 -23.88 -7.45
CA GLN A 320 -16.92 -23.44 -8.79
C GLN A 320 -15.94 -23.90 -9.89
N GLN A 321 -14.66 -24.15 -9.55
CA GLN A 321 -13.70 -24.76 -10.48
C GLN A 321 -13.82 -26.28 -10.53
N GLY A 322 -14.82 -26.87 -9.85
CA GLY A 322 -15.04 -28.31 -9.77
C GLY A 322 -14.06 -29.05 -8.85
N MET A 323 -13.36 -28.34 -7.98
CA MET A 323 -12.42 -28.92 -7.01
C MET A 323 -13.09 -29.11 -5.65
N THR A 324 -12.64 -30.11 -4.88
CA THR A 324 -12.99 -30.18 -3.45
C THR A 324 -12.18 -29.14 -2.67
N CYS A 325 -12.84 -28.35 -1.83
CA CYS A 325 -12.17 -27.38 -0.99
C CYS A 325 -12.17 -27.83 0.47
N ALA A 326 -11.11 -27.51 1.21
CA ALA A 326 -11.08 -27.70 2.65
C ALA A 326 -10.51 -26.47 3.35
N VAL A 327 -11.23 -25.87 4.31
CA VAL A 327 -10.73 -24.75 5.13
C VAL A 327 -10.17 -25.28 6.44
N LEU A 328 -8.93 -24.92 6.76
CA LEU A 328 -8.33 -25.22 8.05
C LEU A 328 -8.54 -24.08 9.06
N LYS A 329 -9.27 -24.35 10.13
CA LYS A 329 -9.29 -23.52 11.34
C LYS A 329 -8.20 -24.02 12.29
N TYR A 330 -6.98 -23.49 12.14
CA TYR A 330 -5.79 -23.92 12.90
C TYR A 330 -5.68 -23.23 14.26
N ARG A 331 -4.82 -23.78 15.13
CA ARG A 331 -4.58 -23.29 16.49
C ARG A 331 -4.06 -21.85 16.53
N THR A 332 -4.74 -21.00 17.31
CA THR A 332 -4.41 -19.58 17.54
C THR A 332 -4.88 -19.16 18.94
N PRO A 333 -4.33 -18.10 19.56
CA PRO A 333 -3.21 -17.30 19.10
C PRO A 333 -1.85 -17.96 19.34
N GLN A 334 -0.87 -17.65 18.50
CA GLN A 334 0.53 -17.93 18.75
C GLN A 334 1.35 -16.64 18.59
N VAL A 335 1.82 -16.13 19.72
CA VAL A 335 2.69 -14.97 19.87
C VAL A 335 4.10 -15.36 19.48
N TRP A 336 4.68 -14.59 18.57
CA TRP A 336 6.07 -14.77 18.19
C TRP A 336 6.97 -14.08 19.22
N PRO A 337 7.95 -14.80 19.82
CA PRO A 337 8.88 -14.23 20.78
C PRO A 337 9.59 -12.99 20.24
N GLN A 338 9.91 -12.04 21.11
CA GLN A 338 10.77 -10.91 20.77
C GLN A 338 12.15 -11.09 21.39
N GLU A 339 13.18 -10.93 20.57
CA GLU A 339 14.58 -10.95 20.98
C GLU A 339 15.25 -9.70 20.41
N ASN A 340 15.82 -8.85 21.28
CA ASN A 340 16.44 -7.58 20.90
C ASN A 340 15.54 -6.66 20.05
N GLY A 341 14.24 -6.60 20.37
CA GLY A 341 13.26 -5.79 19.64
C GLY A 341 12.86 -6.34 18.27
N ARG A 342 13.32 -7.55 17.90
CA ARG A 342 12.94 -8.23 16.67
C ARG A 342 12.08 -9.45 16.99
N GLN A 343 11.03 -9.67 16.20
CA GLN A 343 10.27 -10.91 16.29
C GLN A 343 11.11 -12.08 15.79
N ARG A 344 11.15 -13.14 16.58
CA ARG A 344 11.78 -14.41 16.25
C ARG A 344 10.71 -15.45 15.98
N ARG A 345 10.97 -16.31 15.00
CA ARG A 345 10.13 -17.49 14.75
C ARG A 345 10.14 -18.40 15.98
N PRO A 346 8.97 -18.84 16.49
CA PRO A 346 8.92 -19.81 17.58
C PRO A 346 9.45 -21.19 17.12
N GLU A 347 9.98 -21.98 18.05
CA GLU A 347 10.53 -23.31 17.75
C GLU A 347 9.45 -24.27 17.23
N VAL A 348 8.29 -24.28 17.88
CA VAL A 348 7.09 -24.99 17.44
C VAL A 348 6.17 -24.00 16.73
N LEU A 349 5.64 -24.37 15.58
CA LEU A 349 4.56 -23.63 14.91
C LEU A 349 3.27 -24.44 14.95
N LEU A 350 2.35 -24.06 15.82
CA LEU A 350 1.11 -24.81 16.05
C LEU A 350 0.30 -24.96 14.76
N GLY A 351 0.18 -23.88 13.99
CA GLY A 351 -0.50 -23.89 12.70
C GLY A 351 0.18 -24.74 11.62
N LEU A 352 1.51 -24.93 11.71
CA LEU A 352 2.24 -25.76 10.75
C LEU A 352 1.97 -27.25 10.99
N GLU A 353 1.95 -27.66 12.26
CA GLU A 353 1.54 -29.02 12.65
C GLU A 353 0.13 -29.31 12.13
N ASP A 354 -0.80 -28.37 12.34
CA ASP A 354 -2.19 -28.48 11.89
C ASP A 354 -2.29 -28.54 10.36
N ALA A 355 -1.53 -27.72 9.63
CA ALA A 355 -1.52 -27.73 8.17
C ALA A 355 -0.98 -29.03 7.58
N GLN A 356 0.14 -29.53 8.13
CA GLN A 356 0.72 -30.81 7.73
C GLN A 356 -0.24 -31.98 8.01
N ARG A 357 -0.92 -31.95 9.16
CA ARG A 357 -1.95 -32.94 9.53
C ARG A 357 -3.15 -32.89 8.59
N ALA A 358 -3.64 -31.69 8.26
CA ALA A 358 -4.79 -31.50 7.38
C ALA A 358 -4.55 -32.07 5.98
N MET A 359 -3.37 -31.81 5.41
CA MET A 359 -2.98 -32.35 4.11
C MET A 359 -3.01 -33.89 4.11
N SER A 360 -2.48 -34.50 5.16
CA SER A 360 -2.41 -35.95 5.26
C SER A 360 -3.77 -36.60 5.54
N LEU A 361 -4.63 -35.93 6.30
CA LEU A 361 -6.00 -36.36 6.52
C LEU A 361 -6.84 -36.29 5.22
N LEU A 362 -6.67 -35.23 4.43
CA LEU A 362 -7.30 -35.13 3.10
C LEU A 362 -6.84 -36.24 2.18
N ARG A 363 -5.54 -36.52 2.14
CA ARG A 363 -4.96 -37.59 1.34
C ARG A 363 -5.45 -38.98 1.79
N GLN A 364 -5.52 -39.23 3.10
CA GLN A 364 -6.06 -40.46 3.67
C GLN A 364 -7.53 -40.66 3.30
N ARG A 365 -8.33 -39.58 3.33
CA ARG A 365 -9.77 -39.60 3.05
C ARG A 365 -10.12 -39.27 1.60
N ALA A 366 -9.14 -39.30 0.70
CA ALA A 366 -9.31 -38.83 -0.68
C ALA A 366 -10.47 -39.55 -1.38
N SER A 367 -10.59 -40.87 -1.21
CA SER A 367 -11.70 -41.67 -1.77
C SER A 367 -13.08 -41.25 -1.23
N THR A 368 -13.17 -40.86 0.04
CA THR A 368 -14.43 -40.42 0.67
C THR A 368 -14.94 -39.11 0.06
N TYR A 369 -14.01 -38.23 -0.32
CA TYR A 369 -14.35 -36.92 -0.87
C TYR A 369 -14.26 -36.86 -2.40
N GLY A 370 -13.99 -37.99 -3.07
CA GLY A 370 -13.81 -38.05 -4.53
C GLY A 370 -12.61 -37.25 -5.02
N ILE A 371 -11.52 -37.29 -4.26
CA ILE A 371 -10.25 -36.60 -4.52
C ILE A 371 -9.24 -37.63 -5.07
N ASP A 372 -8.44 -37.22 -6.05
CA ASP A 372 -7.21 -37.88 -6.45
C ASP A 372 -6.10 -37.51 -5.43
N PRO A 373 -5.52 -38.48 -4.70
CA PRO A 373 -4.51 -38.21 -3.68
C PRO A 373 -3.22 -37.56 -4.21
N GLN A 374 -3.04 -37.48 -5.54
CA GLN A 374 -1.93 -36.80 -6.22
C GLN A 374 -2.30 -35.41 -6.77
N LYS A 375 -3.51 -34.90 -6.48
CA LYS A 375 -3.99 -33.58 -6.91
C LYS A 375 -4.48 -32.74 -5.74
N ILE A 376 -3.75 -32.75 -4.63
CA ILE A 376 -4.11 -31.98 -3.42
C ILE A 376 -3.12 -30.83 -3.25
N GLY A 377 -3.56 -29.62 -3.58
CA GLY A 377 -2.77 -28.41 -3.37
C GLY A 377 -3.18 -27.64 -2.13
N VAL A 378 -2.46 -26.55 -1.91
CA VAL A 378 -2.70 -25.65 -0.78
C VAL A 378 -2.68 -24.20 -1.24
N VAL A 379 -3.57 -23.39 -0.71
CA VAL A 379 -3.54 -21.93 -0.83
C VAL A 379 -3.48 -21.30 0.54
N GLY A 380 -2.60 -20.32 0.72
CA GLY A 380 -2.43 -19.63 1.98
C GLY A 380 -2.41 -18.13 1.80
N PHE A 381 -2.92 -17.42 2.81
CA PHE A 381 -3.05 -15.97 2.82
C PHE A 381 -2.35 -15.39 4.06
N SER A 382 -1.50 -14.38 3.90
CA SER A 382 -0.79 -13.72 5.02
C SER A 382 -0.08 -14.74 5.94
N ALA A 383 -0.45 -14.85 7.21
CA ALA A 383 0.06 -15.88 8.13
C ALA A 383 -0.17 -17.32 7.64
N GLY A 384 -1.27 -17.60 6.94
CA GLY A 384 -1.50 -18.89 6.27
C GLY A 384 -0.56 -19.12 5.09
N ALA A 385 -0.17 -18.06 4.37
CA ALA A 385 0.80 -18.13 3.27
C ALA A 385 2.21 -18.48 3.81
N TYR A 386 2.55 -17.99 5.00
CA TYR A 386 3.73 -18.45 5.74
C TYR A 386 3.68 -19.95 6.02
N LEU A 387 2.53 -20.49 6.46
CA LEU A 387 2.37 -21.92 6.70
C LEU A 387 2.51 -22.74 5.41
N VAL A 388 1.94 -22.26 4.29
CA VAL A 388 2.12 -22.87 2.97
C VAL A 388 3.59 -22.96 2.60
N ALA A 389 4.32 -21.83 2.65
CA ALA A 389 5.73 -21.80 2.29
C ALA A 389 6.55 -22.75 3.18
N ASN A 390 6.22 -22.87 4.47
CA ASN A 390 6.88 -23.81 5.37
C ASN A 390 6.56 -25.28 5.05
N MET A 391 5.29 -25.66 4.93
CA MET A 391 4.92 -27.06 4.66
C MET A 391 5.38 -27.53 3.28
N SER A 392 5.46 -26.62 2.31
CA SER A 392 5.96 -26.90 0.96
C SER A 392 7.45 -27.22 0.93
N ASN A 393 8.22 -26.71 1.90
CA ASN A 393 9.67 -26.89 1.97
C ASN A 393 10.13 -27.82 3.10
N THR A 394 9.21 -28.31 3.94
CA THR A 394 9.52 -29.22 5.04
C THR A 394 9.03 -30.62 4.71
N VAL A 395 9.96 -31.54 4.42
CA VAL A 395 9.63 -32.94 4.12
C VAL A 395 9.19 -33.68 5.38
N GLU A 396 9.84 -33.39 6.50
CA GLU A 396 9.55 -34.03 7.78
C GLU A 396 8.36 -33.37 8.49
N ARG A 397 7.60 -34.17 9.23
CA ARG A 397 6.55 -33.64 10.10
C ARG A 397 7.17 -32.89 11.26
N THR A 398 6.59 -31.75 11.61
CA THR A 398 7.01 -30.97 12.78
C THR A 398 6.33 -31.43 14.07
N TYR A 399 5.63 -32.56 14.04
CA TYR A 399 4.95 -33.17 15.19
C TYR A 399 5.08 -34.71 15.14
N PRO A 400 4.93 -35.40 16.30
CA PRO A 400 4.95 -36.86 16.35
C PRO A 400 3.77 -37.49 15.60
N ARG A 401 4.03 -38.56 14.84
CA ARG A 401 2.96 -39.33 14.19
C ARG A 401 1.95 -39.83 15.21
N THR A 402 0.68 -39.68 14.89
CA THR A 402 -0.46 -39.88 15.77
C THR A 402 -1.29 -41.09 15.36
N ASP A 403 -1.62 -41.22 14.07
CA ASP A 403 -2.44 -42.33 13.55
C ASP A 403 -2.18 -42.58 12.05
N ALA A 404 -2.98 -43.45 11.44
CA ALA A 404 -2.86 -43.86 10.03
C ALA A 404 -2.91 -42.71 9.02
N ALA A 405 -3.52 -41.56 9.34
CA ALA A 405 -3.45 -40.42 8.44
C ALA A 405 -2.01 -39.87 8.34
N ASP A 406 -1.18 -39.99 9.38
CA ASP A 406 0.20 -39.50 9.36
C ASP A 406 1.18 -40.38 8.58
N GLU A 407 0.73 -41.55 8.12
CA GLU A 407 1.44 -42.40 7.15
C GLU A 407 1.39 -41.79 5.74
N GLN A 408 0.36 -40.99 5.44
CA GLN A 408 0.26 -40.27 4.17
C GLN A 408 1.28 -39.13 4.12
N SER A 409 1.65 -38.68 2.93
CA SER A 409 2.51 -37.50 2.80
C SER A 409 1.79 -36.23 3.31
N SER A 410 2.53 -35.27 3.87
CA SER A 410 2.07 -33.90 4.18
C SER A 410 2.45 -32.89 3.11
N ARG A 411 3.17 -33.31 2.07
CA ARG A 411 3.59 -32.44 0.96
C ARG A 411 2.38 -32.10 0.07
N PRO A 412 2.15 -30.82 -0.30
CA PRO A 412 1.17 -30.46 -1.31
C PRO A 412 1.66 -30.83 -2.72
N ASP A 413 0.72 -31.02 -3.65
CA ASP A 413 1.01 -31.28 -5.07
C ASP A 413 1.20 -29.97 -5.87
N PHE A 414 0.60 -28.87 -5.41
CA PHE A 414 0.77 -27.50 -5.89
C PHE A 414 0.55 -26.50 -4.74
N ALA A 415 1.11 -25.29 -4.83
CA ALA A 415 0.98 -24.27 -3.79
C ALA A 415 0.61 -22.90 -4.35
N ILE A 416 -0.27 -22.17 -3.66
CA ILE A 416 -0.57 -20.77 -3.93
C ILE A 416 -0.26 -19.96 -2.66
N VAL A 417 0.61 -18.96 -2.80
CA VAL A 417 1.09 -18.11 -1.70
C VAL A 417 0.63 -16.68 -1.97
N ALA A 418 -0.34 -16.22 -1.19
CA ALA A 418 -0.90 -14.89 -1.32
C ALA A 418 -0.39 -13.96 -0.22
N TYR A 419 0.25 -12.87 -0.66
CA TYR A 419 0.66 -11.72 0.12
C TYR A 419 1.59 -11.94 1.34
N THR A 420 2.39 -13.02 1.37
CA THR A 420 3.72 -13.10 2.03
C THR A 420 4.25 -14.55 2.08
N ALA A 421 5.54 -14.73 2.38
CA ALA A 421 6.12 -15.98 2.88
C ALA A 421 7.01 -15.77 4.12
N ARG A 422 7.31 -14.51 4.51
CA ARG A 422 8.24 -14.09 5.59
C ARG A 422 9.55 -14.89 5.71
N MET A 423 10.18 -15.20 4.58
CA MET A 423 11.45 -15.95 4.54
C MET A 423 12.70 -15.06 4.39
N LEU A 424 12.53 -13.79 4.00
CA LEU A 424 13.63 -12.85 3.81
C LEU A 424 14.34 -12.50 5.12
N ASP A 425 15.68 -12.39 5.08
CA ASP A 425 16.46 -11.73 6.11
C ASP A 425 16.38 -10.21 5.96
N ASN A 426 15.45 -9.60 6.69
CA ASN A 426 15.24 -8.16 6.70
C ASN A 426 16.38 -7.37 7.38
N SER A 427 17.37 -8.04 7.98
CA SER A 427 18.53 -7.35 8.56
C SER A 427 19.54 -6.88 7.49
N LYS A 428 19.41 -7.40 6.26
CA LYS A 428 20.26 -7.04 5.13
C LYS A 428 19.75 -5.78 4.43
N GLY A 429 20.65 -5.12 3.69
CA GLY A 429 20.32 -3.91 2.92
C GLY A 429 19.14 -4.08 1.96
N ARG A 430 18.52 -2.98 1.54
CA ARG A 430 17.26 -2.99 0.78
C ARG A 430 17.28 -3.79 -0.53
N ASN A 431 18.45 -3.98 -1.13
CA ASN A 431 18.61 -4.70 -2.40
C ASN A 431 19.08 -6.16 -2.20
N ASN A 432 19.10 -6.65 -0.97
CA ASN A 432 19.46 -8.03 -0.66
C ASN A 432 18.19 -8.88 -0.49
N LEU A 433 18.16 -10.06 -1.11
CA LEU A 433 17.04 -11.03 -1.07
C LEU A 433 17.44 -12.36 -0.41
N GLU A 434 18.54 -12.39 0.34
CA GLU A 434 18.98 -13.55 1.12
C GLU A 434 17.89 -13.97 2.10
N LEU A 435 17.63 -15.27 2.14
CA LEU A 435 16.71 -15.84 3.10
C LEU A 435 17.33 -15.89 4.48
N GLN A 436 16.48 -15.97 5.50
CA GLN A 436 16.95 -16.23 6.86
C GLN A 436 17.69 -17.58 6.90
N THR A 437 18.71 -17.67 7.75
CA THR A 437 19.62 -18.82 7.80
C THR A 437 18.96 -20.16 8.15
N TRP A 438 17.78 -20.12 8.79
CA TRP A 438 16.99 -21.31 9.11
C TRP A 438 16.06 -21.73 7.96
N VAL A 439 15.89 -20.92 6.93
CA VAL A 439 15.05 -21.25 5.78
C VAL A 439 15.85 -22.16 4.85
N GLN A 440 15.31 -23.35 4.61
CA GLN A 440 15.81 -24.26 3.59
C GLN A 440 14.75 -24.39 2.51
N ILE A 441 15.15 -24.17 1.25
CA ILE A 441 14.28 -24.40 0.10
C ILE A 441 14.50 -25.81 -0.39
N SER A 442 13.43 -26.58 -0.48
CA SER A 442 13.47 -27.95 -0.99
C SER A 442 13.35 -27.93 -2.51
N ALA A 443 14.25 -28.64 -3.19
CA ALA A 443 14.10 -28.91 -4.63
C ALA A 443 12.87 -29.79 -4.95
N GLN A 444 12.24 -30.39 -3.93
CA GLN A 444 11.00 -31.14 -4.03
C GLN A 444 9.77 -30.27 -3.71
N ALA A 445 9.92 -28.99 -3.42
CA ALA A 445 8.77 -28.10 -3.23
C ALA A 445 7.86 -28.14 -4.48
N PRO A 446 6.54 -28.04 -4.31
CA PRO A 446 5.62 -28.16 -5.42
C PRO A 446 5.65 -26.91 -6.33
N PRO A 447 5.15 -27.02 -7.57
CA PRO A 447 4.88 -25.84 -8.40
C PRO A 447 4.11 -24.79 -7.60
N THR A 448 4.62 -23.56 -7.59
CA THR A 448 4.14 -22.50 -6.71
C THR A 448 3.71 -21.27 -7.48
N LEU A 449 2.49 -20.79 -7.22
CA LEU A 449 2.00 -19.49 -7.67
C LEU A 449 2.09 -18.48 -6.52
N ILE A 450 2.72 -17.34 -6.74
CA ILE A 450 2.86 -16.26 -5.76
C ILE A 450 2.09 -15.03 -6.25
N ILE A 451 1.22 -14.48 -5.41
CA ILE A 451 0.37 -13.32 -5.72
C ILE A 451 0.59 -12.24 -4.66
N HIS A 452 0.92 -11.02 -5.07
CA HIS A 452 1.26 -9.96 -4.10
C HIS A 452 0.97 -8.55 -4.64
N ALA A 453 0.59 -7.62 -3.75
CA ALA A 453 0.43 -6.20 -4.07
C ALA A 453 1.70 -5.44 -3.67
N MET A 454 2.28 -4.65 -4.57
CA MET A 454 3.53 -3.93 -4.33
C MET A 454 3.40 -2.83 -3.27
N ASP A 455 2.18 -2.33 -3.04
CA ASP A 455 1.85 -1.33 -2.02
C ASP A 455 1.38 -1.95 -0.69
N ASP A 456 1.61 -3.26 -0.48
CA ASP A 456 1.30 -3.93 0.78
C ASP A 456 2.06 -3.28 1.96
N PRO A 457 1.36 -2.66 2.92
CA PRO A 457 2.00 -1.96 4.03
C PRO A 457 2.41 -2.88 5.19
N VAL A 458 2.02 -4.16 5.14
CA VAL A 458 2.24 -5.15 6.21
C VAL A 458 3.42 -6.05 5.87
N ASP A 459 3.48 -6.53 4.64
CA ASP A 459 4.51 -7.43 4.15
C ASP A 459 5.14 -6.85 2.89
N ASP A 460 6.36 -6.35 3.00
CA ASP A 460 7.09 -5.72 1.89
C ASP A 460 7.27 -6.69 0.70
N ILE A 461 7.12 -6.17 -0.52
CA ILE A 461 7.25 -6.89 -1.80
C ILE A 461 8.53 -7.73 -1.91
N ARG A 462 9.59 -7.40 -1.19
CA ARG A 462 10.83 -8.19 -1.15
C ARG A 462 10.61 -9.59 -0.57
N GLN A 463 9.63 -9.78 0.31
CA GLN A 463 9.30 -11.09 0.90
C GLN A 463 8.94 -12.15 -0.14
N PRO A 464 7.89 -11.96 -0.98
CA PRO A 464 7.58 -12.90 -2.05
C PRO A 464 8.67 -12.96 -3.12
N MET A 465 9.37 -11.86 -3.43
CA MET A 465 10.43 -11.86 -4.43
C MET A 465 11.62 -12.75 -4.01
N ALA A 466 12.03 -12.66 -2.75
CA ALA A 466 13.10 -13.50 -2.21
C ALA A 466 12.73 -14.98 -2.25
N TYR A 467 11.48 -15.31 -1.87
CA TYR A 467 11.00 -16.68 -1.92
C TYR A 467 10.89 -17.21 -3.36
N ALA A 468 10.38 -16.40 -4.30
CA ALA A 468 10.30 -16.76 -5.71
C ALA A 468 11.68 -17.05 -6.31
N LEU A 469 12.65 -16.17 -6.05
CA LEU A 469 14.03 -16.34 -6.51
C LEU A 469 14.62 -17.64 -5.96
N ALA A 470 14.48 -17.89 -4.67
CA ALA A 470 15.05 -19.07 -4.05
C ALA A 470 14.39 -20.39 -4.51
N LEU A 471 13.08 -20.38 -4.79
CA LEU A 471 12.40 -21.51 -5.43
C LEU A 471 12.96 -21.75 -6.84
N SER A 472 13.11 -20.70 -7.63
CA SER A 472 13.69 -20.77 -8.97
C SER A 472 15.13 -21.31 -8.94
N ASP A 473 15.96 -20.84 -8.02
CA ASP A 473 17.34 -21.31 -7.85
C ASP A 473 17.41 -22.78 -7.43
N ALA A 474 16.41 -23.28 -6.72
CA ALA A 474 16.25 -24.70 -6.37
C ALA A 474 15.65 -25.56 -7.51
N GLY A 475 15.36 -24.96 -8.67
CA GLY A 475 14.77 -25.66 -9.83
C GLY A 475 13.27 -25.91 -9.72
N VAL A 476 12.56 -25.25 -8.81
CA VAL A 476 11.12 -25.39 -8.62
C VAL A 476 10.39 -24.47 -9.59
N SER A 477 9.34 -24.98 -10.24
CA SER A 477 8.48 -24.16 -11.11
C SER A 477 7.74 -23.11 -10.28
N VAL A 478 7.97 -21.84 -10.59
CA VAL A 478 7.37 -20.71 -9.87
C VAL A 478 6.76 -19.70 -10.84
N ASP A 479 5.51 -19.36 -10.59
CA ASP A 479 4.80 -18.26 -11.24
C ASP A 479 4.61 -17.14 -10.23
N MET A 480 4.86 -15.89 -10.64
CA MET A 480 4.64 -14.73 -9.78
C MET A 480 3.73 -13.71 -10.48
N ARG A 481 2.74 -13.18 -9.76
CA ARG A 481 1.82 -12.13 -10.20
C ARG A 481 1.89 -10.97 -9.22
N LEU A 482 2.43 -9.84 -9.69
CA LEU A 482 2.60 -8.62 -8.90
C LEU A 482 1.68 -7.54 -9.43
N TYR A 483 1.00 -6.84 -8.52
CA TYR A 483 0.11 -5.74 -8.85
C TYR A 483 0.59 -4.48 -8.14
N GLY A 484 0.62 -3.34 -8.84
CA GLY A 484 1.09 -2.08 -8.24
C GLY A 484 0.25 -1.61 -7.05
N LYS A 485 -1.04 -1.99 -7.01
CA LYS A 485 -2.01 -1.59 -5.97
C LYS A 485 -2.90 -2.75 -5.55
N GLY A 486 -3.19 -2.82 -4.25
CA GLY A 486 -4.11 -3.78 -3.66
C GLY A 486 -4.02 -3.90 -2.14
N GLY A 487 -2.91 -3.47 -1.54
CA GLY A 487 -2.67 -3.57 -0.12
C GLY A 487 -2.60 -5.01 0.40
N HIS A 488 -2.60 -5.14 1.74
CA HIS A 488 -2.62 -6.43 2.42
C HIS A 488 -4.04 -7.01 2.53
N ALA A 489 -4.13 -8.35 2.63
CA ALA A 489 -5.36 -9.06 2.96
C ALA A 489 -6.55 -8.76 2.02
N PHE A 490 -6.29 -8.71 0.71
CA PHE A 490 -7.30 -8.37 -0.29
C PHE A 490 -8.33 -9.51 -0.54
N GLY A 491 -8.02 -10.76 -0.19
CA GLY A 491 -8.91 -11.91 -0.36
C GLY A 491 -9.41 -12.08 -1.81
N MET A 492 -10.70 -12.40 -1.98
CA MET A 492 -11.35 -12.43 -3.32
C MET A 492 -12.57 -11.53 -3.45
N ARG A 493 -12.83 -10.68 -2.45
CA ARG A 493 -13.96 -9.76 -2.54
C ARG A 493 -13.65 -8.73 -3.63
N PRO A 494 -14.56 -8.50 -4.59
CA PRO A 494 -14.33 -7.49 -5.61
C PRO A 494 -14.09 -6.12 -4.99
N THR A 495 -13.01 -5.47 -5.41
CA THR A 495 -12.70 -4.07 -5.11
C THR A 495 -12.39 -3.33 -6.41
N ASP A 496 -12.13 -2.03 -6.32
CA ASP A 496 -11.69 -1.24 -7.48
C ASP A 496 -10.29 -1.66 -7.97
N ASP A 497 -9.50 -2.31 -7.12
CA ASP A 497 -8.14 -2.73 -7.44
C ASP A 497 -8.11 -3.98 -8.32
N LEU A 498 -7.26 -3.95 -9.35
CA LEU A 498 -7.15 -5.01 -10.36
C LEU A 498 -6.82 -6.37 -9.76
N ILE A 499 -6.02 -6.40 -8.68
CA ILE A 499 -5.61 -7.65 -8.04
C ILE A 499 -6.82 -8.53 -7.72
N THR A 500 -7.84 -7.98 -7.06
CA THR A 500 -9.06 -8.71 -6.64
C THR A 500 -9.95 -9.16 -7.79
N ARG A 501 -9.79 -8.56 -8.98
CA ARG A 501 -10.57 -8.89 -10.18
C ARG A 501 -9.88 -9.94 -11.06
N ASP A 502 -8.55 -9.90 -11.11
CA ASP A 502 -7.78 -10.65 -12.10
C ASP A 502 -7.13 -11.92 -11.52
N TRP A 503 -6.70 -11.90 -10.26
CA TRP A 503 -5.93 -13.00 -9.69
C TRP A 503 -6.68 -14.35 -9.68
N PRO A 504 -8.01 -14.44 -9.41
CA PRO A 504 -8.69 -15.73 -9.39
C PRO A 504 -8.73 -16.39 -10.77
N ALA A 505 -8.95 -15.62 -11.84
CA ALA A 505 -8.90 -16.13 -13.20
C ALA A 505 -7.49 -16.60 -13.57
N GLN A 506 -6.46 -15.83 -13.21
CA GLN A 506 -5.06 -16.23 -13.47
C GLN A 506 -4.63 -17.46 -12.67
N ALA A 507 -5.12 -17.62 -11.44
CA ALA A 507 -4.88 -18.82 -10.64
C ALA A 507 -5.53 -20.06 -11.30
N ARG A 508 -6.75 -19.93 -11.81
CA ARG A 508 -7.41 -21.01 -12.58
C ARG A 508 -6.60 -21.37 -13.83
N ASP A 509 -6.17 -20.38 -14.60
CA ASP A 509 -5.42 -20.62 -15.83
C ASP A 509 -4.06 -21.28 -15.54
N TRP A 510 -3.41 -20.91 -14.44
CA TRP A 510 -2.23 -21.59 -13.94
C TRP A 510 -2.50 -23.05 -13.53
N LEU A 511 -3.62 -23.32 -12.83
CA LEU A 511 -4.03 -24.68 -12.48
C LEU A 511 -4.27 -25.56 -13.72
N PHE A 512 -4.79 -25.00 -14.83
CA PHE A 512 -4.83 -25.70 -16.11
C PHE A 512 -3.43 -25.98 -16.66
N SER A 513 -2.52 -24.99 -16.62
CA SER A 513 -1.17 -25.17 -17.17
C SER A 513 -0.34 -26.23 -16.44
N ILE A 514 -0.60 -26.45 -15.16
CA ILE A 514 0.05 -27.50 -14.35
C ILE A 514 -0.76 -28.81 -14.29
N GLY A 515 -1.84 -28.94 -15.05
CA GLY A 515 -2.63 -30.18 -15.17
C GLY A 515 -3.50 -30.53 -13.94
N MET A 516 -3.69 -29.59 -13.02
CA MET A 516 -4.56 -29.78 -11.85
C MET A 516 -6.03 -29.66 -12.23
N LEU A 517 -6.32 -28.84 -13.23
CA LEU A 517 -7.62 -28.76 -13.87
C LEU A 517 -7.52 -29.27 -15.33
N SER A 518 -8.59 -29.84 -15.85
CA SER A 518 -8.69 -30.26 -17.25
C SER A 518 -9.38 -29.17 -18.06
N PRO A 519 -8.84 -28.76 -19.23
CA PRO A 519 -9.48 -27.75 -20.07
C PRO A 519 -10.97 -28.08 -20.29
N PRO A 520 -11.85 -27.07 -20.28
CA PRO A 520 -13.28 -27.25 -20.46
C PRO A 520 -13.65 -27.88 -21.82
#